data_AF-A0A3A2ZG09-F1
#
_entry.id   AF-A0A3A2ZG09-F1
#
_cell.length_a   1.000
_cell.length_b   1.000
_cell.length_c   1.000
_cell.angle_alpha   90.00
_cell.angle_beta   90.00
_cell.angle_gamma   90.00
#
_symmetry.space_group_name_H-M   'P 1'
#
loop_
_entity.id
_entity.type
_entity.pdbx_description
1 polymer ?
#
loop_
_entity_poly.entity_id
_entity_poly.type
_entity_poly.pdbx_seq_one_letter_code
_entity_poly.pdbx_strand_id
1 'polypeptide(L)'
;MISKRYSDFVSLHSALISQTAAPPPAPLPRKAWFSSTTSNAALRENRRIGLETYLRAINEDEDKRWRNSSAWRAFLNLPSSSSSSGPGSARFTESGVGIGKGGGRMFVDGDSAGDKAITDPTVWLDSYRDMKAHLHDARLHLTRRDQETTPQRQHESSAMAKSSLVRAGNGISALEAGLKEMTGGSNGGGRADGDGETGSISSRSKGGGGSGLGEGEIRRRKDLLVNARKEKDGLEDLLNAMTAKRRLDSAVASIQDKEALVGGGNRKASGARAGRVLGKETERTRELDNEGVLQLQRQTMEEQDLSVDELRKIVARQKELGIAINAELEIQNELLKLTDEDADRLQRKVDIGKKRVDKIS
;
A
#
# COMPACT_ATOMS: atom_id res chain seq x y z
N MET A 1 17.70 -20.58 -4.08
CA MET A 1 16.66 -21.63 -3.94
C MET A 1 15.39 -20.99 -3.40
N ILE A 2 14.21 -21.37 -3.89
CA ILE A 2 12.93 -20.81 -3.44
C ILE A 2 12.51 -21.55 -2.17
N SER A 3 12.35 -20.82 -1.05
CA SER A 3 11.84 -21.38 0.20
C SER A 3 10.34 -21.13 0.32
N LYS A 4 9.54 -22.20 0.49
CA LYS A 4 8.08 -22.14 0.68
C LYS A 4 7.69 -22.95 1.91
N ARG A 5 6.71 -22.46 2.67
CA ARG A 5 6.18 -23.13 3.85
C ARG A 5 5.10 -24.14 3.44
N TYR A 6 4.88 -25.18 4.24
CA TYR A 6 3.82 -26.17 3.98
C TYR A 6 2.42 -25.55 3.83
N SER A 7 2.14 -24.43 4.53
CA SER A 7 0.94 -23.62 4.33
C SER A 7 0.74 -23.19 2.88
N ASP A 8 1.83 -22.86 2.20
CA ASP A 8 1.83 -22.29 0.85
C ASP A 8 1.55 -23.39 -0.17
N PHE A 9 1.97 -24.63 0.10
CA PHE A 9 1.60 -25.82 -0.67
C PHE A 9 0.12 -26.19 -0.50
N VAL A 10 -0.44 -26.04 0.71
CA VAL A 10 -1.89 -26.21 0.94
C VAL A 10 -2.68 -25.15 0.17
N SER A 11 -2.25 -23.88 0.22
CA SER A 11 -2.86 -22.80 -0.54
C SER A 11 -2.73 -23.00 -2.06
N LEU A 12 -1.58 -23.47 -2.55
CA LEU A 12 -1.37 -23.84 -3.95
C LEU A 12 -2.35 -24.94 -4.37
N HIS A 13 -2.49 -26.01 -3.59
CA HIS A 13 -3.37 -27.14 -3.94
C HIS A 13 -4.85 -26.72 -4.03
N SER A 14 -5.33 -25.91 -3.08
CA SER A 14 -6.69 -25.34 -3.16
C SER A 14 -6.87 -24.40 -4.35
N ALA A 15 -5.85 -23.58 -4.67
CA ALA A 15 -5.89 -22.69 -5.82
C ALA A 15 -5.85 -23.45 -7.16
N LEU A 16 -5.07 -24.53 -7.26
CA LEU A 16 -5.03 -25.41 -8.43
C LEU A 16 -6.39 -26.07 -8.68
N ILE A 17 -7.01 -26.67 -7.64
CA ILE A 17 -8.36 -27.24 -7.75
C ILE A 17 -9.37 -26.18 -8.18
N SER A 18 -9.31 -24.98 -7.58
CA SER A 18 -10.22 -23.88 -7.91
C SER A 18 -10.03 -23.32 -9.33
N GLN A 19 -8.82 -23.35 -9.90
CA GLN A 19 -8.52 -22.80 -11.22
C GLN A 19 -8.68 -23.83 -12.36
N THR A 20 -8.53 -25.12 -12.07
CA THR A 20 -8.55 -26.19 -13.09
C THR A 20 -9.78 -27.10 -13.01
N ALA A 21 -10.65 -26.88 -12.00
CA ALA A 21 -11.82 -27.69 -11.66
C ALA A 21 -11.53 -29.20 -11.49
N ALA A 22 -10.26 -29.57 -11.29
CA ALA A 22 -9.79 -30.94 -11.23
C ALA A 22 -8.67 -31.10 -10.18
N PRO A 23 -8.63 -32.23 -9.44
CA PRO A 23 -7.56 -32.48 -8.48
C PRO A 23 -6.21 -32.66 -9.22
N PRO A 24 -5.11 -32.08 -8.71
CA PRO A 24 -3.78 -32.33 -9.26
C PRO A 24 -3.38 -33.81 -9.10
N PRO A 25 -2.50 -34.33 -9.97
CA PRO A 25 -2.27 -35.77 -10.14
C PRO A 25 -1.68 -36.50 -8.92
N ALA A 26 -0.99 -35.77 -8.04
CA ALA A 26 -0.53 -36.29 -6.76
C ALA A 26 -1.34 -35.67 -5.60
N PRO A 27 -1.77 -36.45 -4.59
CA PRO A 27 -2.35 -35.90 -3.37
C PRO A 27 -1.27 -35.19 -2.53
N LEU A 28 -1.65 -34.14 -1.81
CA LEU A 28 -0.74 -33.51 -0.85
C LEU A 28 -0.35 -34.48 0.28
N PRO A 29 0.92 -34.51 0.72
CA PRO A 29 1.31 -35.26 1.91
C PRO A 29 0.56 -34.71 3.14
N ARG A 30 -0.23 -35.59 3.78
CA ARG A 30 -1.11 -35.29 4.91
C ARG A 30 -0.40 -34.62 6.10
N LYS A 31 -1.11 -33.72 6.79
CA LYS A 31 -0.64 -33.12 8.05
C LYS A 31 -0.44 -34.21 9.11
N ALA A 32 0.79 -34.39 9.57
CA ALA A 32 1.09 -35.22 10.73
C ALA A 32 0.76 -34.42 12.00
N TRP A 33 -0.33 -34.80 12.67
CA TRP A 33 -0.90 -34.07 13.81
C TRP A 33 -0.39 -34.54 15.18
N PHE A 34 0.28 -35.70 15.23
CA PHE A 34 0.79 -36.32 16.46
C PHE A 34 2.31 -36.26 16.65
N SER A 35 3.08 -35.63 15.75
CA SER A 35 4.53 -35.56 15.90
C SER A 35 5.09 -34.23 15.41
N SER A 36 5.77 -33.51 16.32
CA SER A 36 6.31 -32.20 16.01
C SER A 36 7.39 -32.29 14.94
N THR A 37 7.14 -31.61 13.83
CA THR A 37 8.09 -31.56 12.70
C THR A 37 9.18 -30.51 12.92
N THR A 38 9.23 -29.85 14.08
CA THR A 38 10.37 -29.00 14.46
C THR A 38 11.50 -29.81 15.10
N SER A 39 11.20 -30.86 15.87
CA SER A 39 12.19 -31.64 16.61
C SER A 39 12.74 -32.86 15.87
N ASN A 40 11.98 -33.49 14.96
CA ASN A 40 12.41 -34.72 14.27
C ASN A 40 12.92 -34.45 12.83
N ALA A 41 14.20 -34.76 12.58
CA ALA A 41 14.84 -34.56 11.28
C ALA A 41 14.31 -35.47 10.17
N ALA A 42 14.05 -36.76 10.45
CA ALA A 42 13.51 -37.70 9.48
C ALA A 42 12.10 -37.32 9.03
N LEU A 43 11.26 -36.79 9.93
CA LEU A 43 9.92 -36.30 9.58
C LEU A 43 9.94 -35.01 8.74
N ARG A 44 10.97 -34.15 8.91
CA ARG A 44 11.20 -33.02 8.00
C ARG A 44 11.58 -33.50 6.61
N GLU A 45 12.49 -34.47 6.52
CA GLU A 45 12.97 -34.98 5.23
C GLU A 45 11.89 -35.77 4.48
N ASN A 46 11.16 -36.66 5.16
CA ASN A 46 10.00 -37.35 4.57
C ASN A 46 8.92 -36.37 4.07
N ARG A 47 8.71 -35.24 4.76
CA ARG A 47 7.81 -34.18 4.26
C ARG A 47 8.43 -33.43 3.07
N ARG A 48 9.73 -33.15 3.08
CA ARG A 48 10.44 -32.50 1.96
C ARG A 48 10.31 -33.36 0.70
N ILE A 49 10.60 -34.66 0.80
CA ILE A 49 10.47 -35.65 -0.27
C ILE A 49 9.02 -35.70 -0.77
N GLY A 50 8.02 -35.84 0.11
CA GLY A 50 6.62 -35.89 -0.31
C GLY A 50 6.11 -34.62 -1.01
N LEU A 51 6.61 -33.44 -0.62
CA LEU A 51 6.31 -32.18 -1.31
C LEU A 51 7.06 -32.06 -2.65
N GLU A 52 8.28 -32.59 -2.74
CA GLU A 52 9.03 -32.67 -3.99
C GLU A 52 8.35 -33.59 -5.00
N THR A 53 7.91 -34.79 -4.58
CA THR A 53 7.10 -35.71 -5.41
C THR A 53 5.81 -35.05 -5.88
N TYR A 54 5.13 -34.29 -5.02
CA TYR A 54 3.91 -33.56 -5.38
C TYR A 54 4.17 -32.50 -6.48
N LEU A 55 5.22 -31.69 -6.36
CA LEU A 55 5.58 -30.72 -7.41
C LEU A 55 6.06 -31.41 -8.69
N ARG A 56 6.83 -32.49 -8.56
CA ARG A 56 7.36 -33.25 -9.69
C ARG A 56 6.23 -33.86 -10.52
N ALA A 57 5.24 -34.49 -9.87
CA ALA A 57 4.06 -35.01 -10.54
C ALA A 57 3.31 -33.93 -11.33
N ILE A 58 3.08 -32.75 -10.75
CA ILE A 58 2.46 -31.62 -11.48
C ILE A 58 3.34 -31.13 -12.65
N ASN A 59 4.66 -31.22 -12.53
CA ASN A 59 5.59 -30.78 -13.57
C ASN A 59 5.68 -31.77 -14.75
N GLU A 60 5.55 -33.07 -14.47
CA GLU A 60 5.75 -34.19 -15.40
C GLU A 60 4.45 -34.71 -16.03
N ASP A 61 3.28 -34.41 -15.44
CA ASP A 61 1.96 -34.78 -15.99
C ASP A 61 1.77 -34.33 -17.44
N GLU A 62 1.16 -35.15 -18.29
CA GLU A 62 0.88 -34.82 -19.69
C GLU A 62 0.01 -33.56 -19.80
N ASP A 63 -0.91 -33.37 -18.86
CA ASP A 63 -1.84 -32.26 -18.83
C ASP A 63 -1.18 -30.96 -18.32
N LYS A 64 -1.24 -29.94 -19.17
CA LYS A 64 -0.61 -28.64 -18.91
C LYS A 64 -1.49 -27.72 -18.06
N ARG A 65 -2.74 -28.08 -17.74
CA ARG A 65 -3.70 -27.19 -17.03
C ARG A 65 -3.16 -26.69 -15.69
N TRP A 66 -2.53 -27.56 -14.90
CA TRP A 66 -1.97 -27.18 -13.60
C TRP A 66 -0.69 -26.35 -13.75
N ARG A 67 0.16 -26.66 -14.74
CA ARG A 67 1.42 -25.93 -15.01
C ARG A 67 1.21 -24.53 -15.60
N ASN A 68 0.17 -24.37 -16.42
CA ASN A 68 -0.19 -23.09 -17.02
C ASN A 68 -1.00 -22.19 -16.08
N SER A 69 -1.50 -22.73 -14.96
CA SER A 69 -2.25 -21.98 -13.96
C SER A 69 -1.45 -20.80 -13.38
N SER A 70 -2.13 -19.69 -13.11
CA SER A 70 -1.49 -18.53 -12.48
C SER A 70 -1.00 -18.85 -11.06
N ALA A 71 -1.71 -19.75 -10.34
CA ALA A 71 -1.31 -20.25 -9.04
C ALA A 71 0.07 -20.95 -9.07
N TRP A 72 0.32 -21.81 -10.06
CA TRP A 72 1.61 -22.50 -10.23
C TRP A 72 2.76 -21.53 -10.54
N ARG A 73 2.53 -20.60 -11.48
CA ARG A 73 3.54 -19.59 -11.86
C ARG A 73 3.90 -18.66 -10.71
N ALA A 74 2.89 -18.17 -9.98
CA ALA A 74 3.08 -17.34 -8.80
C ALA A 74 3.76 -18.10 -7.65
N PHE A 75 3.46 -19.39 -7.49
CA PHE A 75 4.14 -20.23 -6.51
C PHE A 75 5.62 -20.41 -6.85
N LEU A 76 5.97 -20.69 -8.10
CA LEU A 76 7.37 -20.82 -8.54
C LEU A 76 8.09 -19.48 -8.75
N ASN A 77 7.47 -18.34 -8.45
CA ASN A 77 7.99 -16.99 -8.70
C ASN A 77 8.50 -16.80 -10.16
N LEU A 78 7.91 -17.49 -11.14
CA LEU A 78 8.33 -17.39 -12.53
C LEU A 78 7.86 -16.05 -13.11
N PRO A 79 8.70 -15.35 -13.91
CA PRO A 79 8.26 -14.12 -14.56
C PRO A 79 7.03 -14.42 -15.45
N SER A 80 6.04 -13.53 -15.42
CA SER A 80 5.02 -13.49 -16.47
C SER A 80 5.72 -13.34 -17.82
N SER A 81 5.32 -14.12 -18.82
CA SER A 81 6.02 -14.20 -20.11
C SER A 81 5.73 -12.98 -21.00
N SER A 82 6.24 -11.83 -20.59
CA SER A 82 6.14 -10.53 -21.28
C SER A 82 7.20 -9.55 -20.76
N SER A 83 8.50 -9.90 -20.82
CA SER A 83 9.59 -9.00 -20.40
C SER A 83 10.91 -9.16 -21.19
N SER A 84 10.93 -8.69 -22.44
CA SER A 84 12.13 -8.34 -23.24
C SER A 84 11.68 -7.60 -24.51
N SER A 85 12.05 -6.35 -24.81
CA SER A 85 13.08 -5.42 -24.29
C SER A 85 12.44 -4.04 -23.95
N GLY A 86 13.09 -2.97 -23.46
CA GLY A 86 14.52 -2.61 -23.31
C GLY A 86 15.00 -1.65 -24.43
N PRO A 87 15.92 -0.67 -24.20
CA PRO A 87 16.91 -0.62 -23.10
C PRO A 87 16.89 0.65 -22.23
N GLY A 88 17.52 0.62 -21.05
CA GLY A 88 17.79 1.85 -20.27
C GLY A 88 18.06 1.70 -18.76
N SER A 89 19.32 1.45 -18.39
CA SER A 89 19.95 1.68 -17.07
C SER A 89 19.54 0.87 -15.83
N ALA A 90 20.51 0.05 -15.39
CA ALA A 90 20.89 -0.26 -14.01
C ALA A 90 19.84 -0.77 -13.00
N ARG A 91 19.81 -2.11 -12.85
CA ARG A 91 19.47 -2.75 -11.56
C ARG A 91 20.58 -2.47 -10.54
N PHE A 92 20.20 -2.21 -9.29
CA PHE A 92 20.93 -2.71 -8.12
C PHE A 92 19.99 -3.58 -7.29
N THR A 93 20.36 -4.85 -7.11
CA THR A 93 19.82 -5.77 -6.10
C THR A 93 20.62 -5.57 -4.82
N GLU A 94 19.99 -5.42 -3.65
CA GLU A 94 19.76 -6.43 -2.60
C GLU A 94 19.44 -5.64 -1.31
N SER A 95 18.88 -6.16 -0.21
CA SER A 95 18.13 -7.39 0.08
C SER A 95 17.42 -7.20 1.44
N GLY A 96 16.45 -8.07 1.77
CA GLY A 96 16.16 -8.39 3.17
C GLY A 96 14.80 -7.98 3.76
N VAL A 97 14.04 -9.03 4.12
CA VAL A 97 13.01 -9.07 5.19
C VAL A 97 11.67 -8.38 4.90
N GLY A 98 10.58 -9.12 5.15
CA GLY A 98 9.18 -8.64 5.01
C GLY A 98 8.35 -8.93 6.26
N ILE A 99 7.09 -9.36 6.07
CA ILE A 99 5.93 -9.39 7.02
C ILE A 99 5.06 -8.13 6.83
N GLY A 100 3.73 -8.17 6.68
CA GLY A 100 2.84 -9.32 6.43
C GLY A 100 1.35 -9.01 6.72
N LYS A 101 0.45 -9.60 5.91
CA LYS A 101 -1.02 -9.72 6.06
C LYS A 101 -1.92 -8.46 5.97
N GLY A 102 -3.08 -8.67 5.34
CA GLY A 102 -4.13 -7.71 5.01
C GLY A 102 -4.24 -7.64 3.47
N GLY A 103 -5.29 -8.08 2.78
CA GLY A 103 -6.68 -8.29 3.19
C GLY A 103 -7.57 -7.68 2.11
N GLY A 104 -7.59 -8.28 0.91
CA GLY A 104 -8.18 -7.66 -0.29
C GLY A 104 -8.62 -8.68 -1.35
N ARG A 105 -9.85 -9.17 -1.21
CA ARG A 105 -10.78 -9.34 -2.35
C ARG A 105 -11.35 -7.92 -2.63
N MET A 106 -11.82 -7.52 -3.81
CA MET A 106 -12.21 -8.25 -5.02
C MET A 106 -12.19 -7.29 -6.22
N PHE A 107 -11.57 -7.65 -7.34
CA PHE A 107 -12.08 -7.22 -8.65
C PHE A 107 -12.11 -8.45 -9.56
N VAL A 108 -13.25 -8.65 -10.21
CA VAL A 108 -13.54 -9.76 -11.11
C VAL A 108 -13.05 -9.41 -12.53
N ASP A 109 -12.90 -10.45 -13.34
CA ASP A 109 -12.61 -10.48 -14.78
C ASP A 109 -13.03 -9.25 -15.61
N GLY A 110 -12.34 -8.91 -16.70
CA GLY A 110 -11.27 -9.64 -17.38
C GLY A 110 -11.20 -9.22 -18.86
N ASP A 111 -10.74 -10.14 -19.70
CA ASP A 111 -10.62 -10.02 -21.16
C ASP A 111 -9.56 -9.03 -21.70
N SER A 112 -8.86 -9.46 -22.75
CA SER A 112 -7.79 -8.69 -23.40
C SER A 112 -8.37 -7.69 -24.39
N ALA A 113 -8.82 -6.54 -23.89
CA ALA A 113 -9.16 -5.39 -24.71
C ALA A 113 -8.58 -4.13 -24.07
N GLY A 114 -7.65 -3.48 -24.78
CA GLY A 114 -6.63 -2.61 -24.20
C GLY A 114 -7.16 -1.46 -23.35
N ASP A 115 -6.49 -1.24 -22.21
CA ASP A 115 -6.54 -0.05 -21.34
C ASP A 115 -7.91 0.65 -21.26
N LYS A 116 -8.97 -0.13 -21.01
CA LYS A 116 -10.33 0.39 -20.94
C LYS A 116 -10.49 1.30 -19.73
N ALA A 117 -10.68 2.58 -20.00
CA ALA A 117 -11.03 3.57 -18.98
C ALA A 117 -12.24 3.11 -18.14
N ILE A 118 -12.29 3.51 -16.87
CA ILE A 118 -13.36 3.14 -15.92
C ILE A 118 -14.66 3.83 -16.36
N THR A 119 -15.41 3.15 -17.21
CA THR A 119 -16.59 3.67 -17.93
C THR A 119 -17.91 3.31 -17.28
N ASP A 120 -17.92 2.34 -16.36
CA ASP A 120 -19.10 2.00 -15.57
C ASP A 120 -19.25 2.97 -14.36
N PRO A 121 -20.40 3.65 -14.23
CA PRO A 121 -20.70 4.52 -13.09
C PRO A 121 -20.52 3.89 -11.70
N THR A 122 -20.73 2.58 -11.56
CA THR A 122 -20.65 1.83 -10.30
C THR A 122 -19.20 1.45 -9.96
N VAL A 123 -18.49 0.84 -10.92
CA VAL A 123 -17.05 0.49 -10.78
C VAL A 123 -16.20 1.74 -10.51
N TRP A 124 -16.59 2.90 -11.03
CA TRP A 124 -15.95 4.18 -10.70
C TRP A 124 -16.08 4.54 -9.21
N LEU A 125 -17.25 4.29 -8.60
CA LEU A 125 -17.47 4.57 -7.17
C LEU A 125 -16.71 3.57 -6.28
N ASP A 126 -16.61 2.31 -6.68
CA ASP A 126 -15.78 1.32 -5.98
C ASP A 126 -14.29 1.67 -6.06
N SER A 127 -13.79 1.96 -7.27
CA SER A 127 -12.42 2.42 -7.48
C SER A 127 -12.09 3.71 -6.71
N TYR A 128 -13.08 4.59 -6.49
CA TYR A 128 -12.94 5.77 -5.63
C TYR A 128 -12.84 5.40 -4.13
N ARG A 129 -13.58 4.38 -3.66
CA ARG A 129 -13.48 3.88 -2.28
C ARG A 129 -12.09 3.28 -2.01
N ASP A 130 -11.56 2.50 -2.94
CA ASP A 130 -10.21 1.90 -2.81
C ASP A 130 -9.11 2.97 -2.84
N MET A 131 -9.24 3.96 -3.70
CA MET A 131 -8.35 5.12 -3.73
C MET A 131 -8.39 5.90 -2.40
N LYS A 132 -9.58 6.12 -1.81
CA LYS A 132 -9.73 6.71 -0.47
C LYS A 132 -9.08 5.84 0.61
N ALA A 133 -9.21 4.52 0.54
CA ALA A 133 -8.56 3.60 1.46
C ALA A 133 -7.03 3.72 1.40
N HIS A 134 -6.44 3.87 0.20
CA HIS A 134 -5.01 4.12 0.05
C HIS A 134 -4.56 5.48 0.64
N LEU A 135 -5.38 6.53 0.57
CA LEU A 135 -5.07 7.81 1.25
C LEU A 135 -5.18 7.70 2.77
N HIS A 136 -6.10 6.88 3.29
CA HIS A 136 -6.19 6.55 4.70
C HIS A 136 -4.96 5.73 5.18
N ASP A 137 -4.55 4.72 4.43
CA ASP A 137 -3.33 3.94 4.72
C ASP A 137 -2.09 4.84 4.75
N ALA A 138 -1.97 5.77 3.79
CA ALA A 138 -0.89 6.75 3.76
C ALA A 138 -0.84 7.59 5.04
N ARG A 139 -1.98 8.13 5.50
CA ARG A 139 -2.08 8.82 6.81
C ARG A 139 -1.61 7.95 7.96
N LEU A 140 -2.12 6.72 8.05
CA LEU A 140 -1.79 5.79 9.15
C LEU A 140 -0.29 5.48 9.19
N HIS A 141 0.34 5.26 8.04
CA HIS A 141 1.77 5.05 7.93
C HIS A 141 2.59 6.30 8.28
N LEU A 142 2.12 7.50 7.94
CA LEU A 142 2.77 8.76 8.33
C LEU A 142 2.67 9.02 9.84
N THR A 143 1.53 8.72 10.46
CA THR A 143 1.35 8.79 11.93
C THR A 143 2.22 7.75 12.65
N ARG A 144 2.26 6.50 12.17
CA ARG A 144 3.13 5.46 12.74
C ARG A 144 4.61 5.85 12.66
N ARG A 145 5.04 6.39 11.51
CA ARG A 145 6.41 6.84 11.27
C ARG A 145 6.87 7.91 12.26
N ASP A 146 5.96 8.77 12.72
CA ASP A 146 6.22 9.81 13.72
C ASP A 146 6.35 9.23 15.15
N GLN A 147 5.63 8.15 15.44
CA GLN A 147 5.72 7.41 16.72
C GLN A 147 6.93 6.47 16.80
N GLU A 148 7.57 6.15 15.68
CA GLU A 148 8.69 5.22 15.62
C GLU A 148 10.02 5.90 16.00
N THR A 149 10.64 5.42 17.07
CA THR A 149 11.91 5.96 17.60
C THR A 149 13.16 5.42 16.89
N THR A 150 13.05 4.36 16.08
CA THR A 150 14.21 3.72 15.43
C THR A 150 14.33 4.13 13.95
N PRO A 151 15.53 4.53 13.47
CA PRO A 151 15.71 4.99 12.09
C PRO A 151 15.27 4.00 10.99
N GLN A 152 15.38 2.70 11.28
CA GLN A 152 14.99 1.60 10.39
C GLN A 152 13.46 1.51 10.25
N ARG A 153 12.73 1.54 11.37
CA ARG A 153 11.26 1.51 11.36
C ARG A 153 10.68 2.74 10.68
N GLN A 154 11.20 3.94 11.02
CA GLN A 154 10.82 5.18 10.35
C GLN A 154 10.97 5.10 8.81
N HIS A 155 11.99 4.40 8.31
CA HIS A 155 12.15 4.15 6.87
C HIS A 155 11.11 3.17 6.34
N GLU A 156 10.85 2.06 7.03
CA GLU A 156 9.82 1.07 6.71
C GLU A 156 8.43 1.74 6.60
N SER A 157 8.00 2.49 7.62
CA SER A 157 6.71 3.18 7.59
C SER A 157 6.67 4.34 6.59
N SER A 158 7.79 5.05 6.38
CA SER A 158 7.90 6.02 5.26
C SER A 158 7.77 5.36 3.88
N ALA A 159 8.26 4.14 3.69
CA ALA A 159 8.15 3.41 2.44
C ALA A 159 6.73 2.87 2.20
N MET A 160 6.05 2.42 3.26
CA MET A 160 4.63 2.05 3.19
C MET A 160 3.72 3.25 2.88
N ALA A 161 3.99 4.42 3.50
CA ALA A 161 3.32 5.68 3.14
C ALA A 161 3.54 6.07 1.67
N LYS A 162 4.77 5.95 1.15
CA LYS A 162 5.07 6.19 -0.27
C LYS A 162 4.31 5.22 -1.19
N SER A 163 4.27 3.93 -0.85
CA SER A 163 3.59 2.94 -1.69
C SER A 163 2.08 3.19 -1.76
N SER A 164 1.46 3.57 -0.66
CA SER A 164 0.03 3.93 -0.60
C SER A 164 -0.27 5.23 -1.35
N LEU A 165 0.56 6.28 -1.22
CA LEU A 165 0.43 7.52 -2.01
C LEU A 165 0.55 7.29 -3.52
N VAL A 166 1.49 6.45 -3.96
CA VAL A 166 1.62 6.07 -5.39
C VAL A 166 0.37 5.33 -5.89
N ARG A 167 -0.19 4.40 -5.10
CA ARG A 167 -1.44 3.72 -5.48
C ARG A 167 -2.63 4.69 -5.54
N ALA A 168 -2.72 5.61 -4.60
CA ALA A 168 -3.75 6.65 -4.62
C ALA A 168 -3.60 7.57 -5.85
N GLY A 169 -2.38 7.99 -6.20
CA GLY A 169 -2.11 8.79 -7.41
C GLY A 169 -2.47 8.06 -8.70
N ASN A 170 -2.18 6.76 -8.80
CA ASN A 170 -2.61 5.92 -9.92
C ASN A 170 -4.14 5.82 -9.98
N GLY A 171 -4.79 5.62 -8.82
CA GLY A 171 -6.25 5.58 -8.71
C GLY A 171 -6.92 6.88 -9.15
N ILE A 172 -6.43 8.04 -8.69
CA ILE A 172 -6.89 9.37 -9.13
C ILE A 172 -6.78 9.49 -10.65
N SER A 173 -5.63 9.11 -11.23
CA SER A 173 -5.40 9.19 -12.68
C SER A 173 -6.37 8.30 -13.48
N ALA A 174 -6.62 7.07 -13.02
CA ALA A 174 -7.57 6.14 -13.66
C ALA A 174 -9.03 6.63 -13.54
N LEU A 175 -9.41 7.20 -12.40
CA LEU A 175 -10.72 7.78 -12.17
C LEU A 175 -10.95 9.06 -12.99
N GLU A 176 -9.92 9.90 -13.17
CA GLU A 176 -9.96 11.07 -14.05
C GLU A 176 -10.12 10.65 -15.53
N ALA A 177 -9.40 9.62 -15.98
CA ALA A 177 -9.55 9.06 -17.32
C ALA A 177 -10.96 8.47 -17.55
N GLY A 178 -11.47 7.67 -16.60
CA GLY A 178 -12.83 7.14 -16.64
C GLY A 178 -13.90 8.23 -16.65
N LEU A 179 -13.75 9.26 -15.83
CA LEU A 179 -14.69 10.38 -15.78
C LEU A 179 -14.66 11.22 -17.08
N LYS A 180 -13.48 11.38 -17.69
CA LYS A 180 -13.35 12.03 -19.00
C LYS A 180 -14.07 11.24 -20.09
N GLU A 181 -13.95 9.92 -20.10
CA GLU A 181 -14.63 9.06 -21.09
C GLU A 181 -16.15 9.07 -20.90
N MET A 182 -16.64 8.93 -19.66
CA MET A 182 -18.08 9.04 -19.35
C MET A 182 -18.66 10.43 -19.67
N THR A 183 -17.85 11.49 -19.67
CA THR A 183 -18.25 12.83 -20.10
C THR A 183 -18.21 12.97 -21.63
N GLY A 184 -17.16 12.43 -22.28
CA GLY A 184 -16.93 12.52 -23.73
C GLY A 184 -17.98 11.75 -24.53
N GLY A 185 -18.34 10.54 -24.10
CA GLY A 185 -19.40 9.74 -24.73
C GLY A 185 -20.78 10.43 -24.75
N SER A 186 -21.04 11.34 -23.81
CA SER A 186 -22.30 12.09 -23.76
C SER A 186 -22.36 13.30 -24.70
N ASN A 187 -21.26 13.69 -25.35
CA ASN A 187 -21.18 14.91 -26.17
C ASN A 187 -20.83 14.65 -27.65
N GLY A 188 -20.73 13.37 -28.05
CA GLY A 188 -20.37 12.94 -29.41
C GLY A 188 -21.49 13.05 -30.48
N GLY A 189 -22.59 13.74 -30.19
CA GLY A 189 -23.71 13.93 -31.11
C GLY A 189 -23.65 15.26 -31.86
N GLY A 190 -22.72 15.43 -32.80
CA GLY A 190 -22.56 16.72 -33.48
C GLY A 190 -21.71 16.74 -34.75
N ARG A 191 -22.40 16.65 -35.90
CA ARG A 191 -22.00 17.09 -37.27
C ARG A 191 -20.88 16.31 -37.99
N ALA A 192 -21.33 15.47 -38.93
CA ALA A 192 -20.76 15.42 -40.27
C ALA A 192 -21.92 15.68 -41.26
N ASP A 193 -21.82 16.74 -42.07
CA ASP A 193 -22.77 17.03 -43.14
C ASP A 193 -22.57 16.06 -44.32
N GLY A 194 -23.66 15.57 -44.92
CA GLY A 194 -23.64 14.65 -46.06
C GLY A 194 -25.05 14.21 -46.47
N ASP A 195 -25.50 14.69 -47.63
CA ASP A 195 -26.85 14.48 -48.17
C ASP A 195 -27.30 13.01 -48.25
N GLY A 196 -28.58 12.76 -47.98
CA GLY A 196 -29.14 11.41 -47.93
C GLY A 196 -30.65 11.35 -47.66
N GLU A 197 -31.46 11.81 -48.61
CA GLU A 197 -32.92 11.74 -48.57
C GLU A 197 -33.45 10.29 -48.49
N THR A 198 -34.03 9.88 -47.35
CA THR A 198 -35.13 8.89 -47.29
C THR A 198 -35.96 9.07 -46.02
N GLY A 199 -37.28 9.12 -46.15
CA GLY A 199 -38.19 9.27 -45.01
C GLY A 199 -38.50 7.95 -44.31
N SER A 200 -38.44 7.92 -42.97
CA SER A 200 -39.06 6.87 -42.16
C SER A 200 -39.57 7.43 -40.83
N ILE A 201 -40.73 6.93 -40.38
CA ILE A 201 -41.56 7.56 -39.35
C ILE A 201 -41.10 7.09 -37.95
N SER A 202 -40.29 7.89 -37.26
CA SER A 202 -39.88 7.61 -35.88
C SER A 202 -40.91 8.11 -34.86
N SER A 203 -41.68 7.16 -34.34
CA SER A 203 -42.60 7.35 -33.21
C SER A 203 -41.91 8.01 -32.01
N ARG A 204 -42.55 9.02 -31.41
CA ARG A 204 -42.08 9.75 -30.21
C ARG A 204 -42.18 8.89 -28.95
N SER A 205 -41.25 7.96 -28.77
CA SER A 205 -40.98 7.36 -27.46
C SER A 205 -40.19 8.34 -26.59
N LYS A 206 -40.87 9.03 -25.68
CA LYS A 206 -40.26 9.91 -24.69
C LYS A 206 -40.21 9.21 -23.34
N GLY A 207 -39.16 8.42 -23.09
CA GLY A 207 -38.91 7.83 -21.77
C GLY A 207 -37.81 6.76 -21.73
N GLY A 208 -36.85 6.94 -20.83
CA GLY A 208 -36.01 5.85 -20.30
C GLY A 208 -34.53 5.85 -20.73
N GLY A 209 -33.64 6.08 -19.77
CA GLY A 209 -32.30 5.47 -19.77
C GLY A 209 -31.22 6.09 -20.65
N GLY A 210 -30.93 7.38 -20.50
CA GLY A 210 -29.64 7.92 -20.95
C GLY A 210 -28.50 7.25 -20.19
N SER A 211 -27.61 6.53 -20.90
CA SER A 211 -26.45 5.83 -20.35
C SER A 211 -25.28 6.76 -19.96
N GLY A 212 -25.44 8.07 -20.13
CA GLY A 212 -24.50 9.09 -19.66
C GLY A 212 -24.82 9.55 -18.23
N LEU A 213 -23.77 9.82 -17.45
CA LEU A 213 -23.90 10.49 -16.15
C LEU A 213 -24.56 11.87 -16.33
N GLY A 214 -25.50 12.23 -15.46
CA GLY A 214 -26.06 13.58 -15.46
C GLY A 214 -25.01 14.63 -15.04
N GLU A 215 -25.07 15.84 -15.60
CA GLU A 215 -24.07 16.91 -15.36
C GLU A 215 -23.81 17.19 -13.88
N GLY A 216 -24.83 17.13 -13.03
CA GLY A 216 -24.67 17.28 -11.57
C GLY A 216 -23.84 16.18 -10.91
N GLU A 217 -23.94 14.93 -11.38
CA GLU A 217 -23.12 13.81 -10.90
C GLU A 217 -21.71 13.88 -11.51
N ILE A 218 -21.56 14.30 -12.78
CA ILE A 218 -20.24 14.59 -13.36
C ILE A 218 -19.51 15.65 -12.54
N ARG A 219 -20.20 16.74 -12.17
CA ARG A 219 -19.66 17.79 -11.31
C ARG A 219 -19.26 17.25 -9.93
N ARG A 220 -20.15 16.51 -9.27
CA ARG A 220 -19.87 15.87 -7.98
C ARG A 220 -18.65 14.96 -8.03
N ARG A 221 -18.48 14.17 -9.09
CA ARG A 221 -17.30 13.31 -9.30
C ARG A 221 -16.01 14.11 -9.51
N LYS A 222 -16.06 15.24 -10.23
CA LYS A 222 -14.93 16.18 -10.34
C LYS A 222 -14.55 16.74 -8.97
N ASP A 223 -15.54 17.17 -8.17
CA ASP A 223 -15.30 17.74 -6.83
C ASP A 223 -14.66 16.70 -5.88
N LEU A 224 -15.11 15.44 -5.92
CA LEU A 224 -14.49 14.32 -5.17
C LEU A 224 -13.02 14.10 -5.55
N LEU A 225 -12.69 14.12 -6.85
CA LEU A 225 -11.31 13.97 -7.33
C LEU A 225 -10.42 15.15 -6.97
N VAL A 226 -10.94 16.39 -7.04
CA VAL A 226 -10.22 17.59 -6.58
C VAL A 226 -9.89 17.51 -5.09
N ASN A 227 -10.82 17.01 -4.27
CA ASN A 227 -10.56 16.78 -2.84
C ASN A 227 -9.49 15.72 -2.61
N ALA A 228 -9.61 14.56 -3.27
CA ALA A 228 -8.64 13.47 -3.17
C ALA A 228 -7.23 13.88 -3.62
N ARG A 229 -7.12 14.71 -4.66
CA ARG A 229 -5.85 15.28 -5.13
C ARG A 229 -5.22 16.20 -4.07
N LYS A 230 -5.97 17.16 -3.53
CA LYS A 230 -5.48 18.05 -2.45
C LYS A 230 -5.01 17.27 -1.22
N GLU A 231 -5.76 16.23 -0.86
CA GLU A 231 -5.42 15.32 0.24
C GLU A 231 -4.12 14.55 -0.03
N LYS A 232 -4.00 13.93 -1.21
CA LYS A 232 -2.81 13.22 -1.67
C LYS A 232 -1.58 14.13 -1.67
N ASP A 233 -1.70 15.32 -2.26
CA ASP A 233 -0.59 16.28 -2.38
C ASP A 233 -0.16 16.80 -0.98
N GLY A 234 -1.11 17.10 -0.09
CA GLY A 234 -0.80 17.49 1.30
C GLY A 234 -0.13 16.39 2.13
N LEU A 235 -0.41 15.11 1.87
CA LEU A 235 0.28 13.98 2.49
C LEU A 235 1.69 13.76 1.92
N GLU A 236 1.89 14.03 0.62
CA GLU A 236 3.23 14.06 0.01
C GLU A 236 4.08 15.20 0.57
N ASP A 237 3.53 16.41 0.74
CA ASP A 237 4.21 17.53 1.38
C ASP A 237 4.59 17.22 2.83
N LEU A 238 3.68 16.62 3.60
CA LEU A 238 3.93 16.20 4.98
C LEU A 238 5.07 15.15 5.06
N LEU A 239 5.08 14.17 4.15
CA LEU A 239 6.15 13.18 4.00
C LEU A 239 7.50 13.81 3.60
N ASN A 240 7.47 14.80 2.69
CA ASN A 240 8.65 15.52 2.23
C ASN A 240 9.25 16.39 3.34
N ALA A 241 8.42 17.15 4.05
CA ALA A 241 8.81 17.94 5.23
C ALA A 241 9.43 17.04 6.32
N MET A 242 8.79 15.90 6.62
CA MET A 242 9.34 14.89 7.54
C MET A 242 10.66 14.27 7.08
N THR A 243 10.92 14.22 5.77
CA THR A 243 12.21 13.76 5.21
C THR A 243 13.27 14.87 5.27
N ALA A 244 12.87 16.12 5.06
CA ALA A 244 13.73 17.30 5.19
C ALA A 244 14.19 17.50 6.64
N LYS A 245 13.26 17.46 7.62
CA LYS A 245 13.57 17.56 9.05
C LYS A 245 14.64 16.54 9.46
N ARG A 246 14.48 15.27 9.07
CA ARG A 246 15.47 14.22 9.39
C ARG A 246 16.86 14.48 8.78
N ARG A 247 16.96 15.12 7.61
CA ARG A 247 18.25 15.53 7.04
C ARG A 247 18.89 16.64 7.85
N LEU A 248 18.10 17.59 8.34
CA LEU A 248 18.56 18.66 9.23
C LEU A 248 19.02 18.09 10.58
N ASP A 249 18.20 17.25 11.23
CA ASP A 249 18.55 16.55 12.48
C ASP A 249 19.88 15.78 12.33
N SER A 250 20.07 15.06 11.20
CA SER A 250 21.31 14.33 10.90
C SER A 250 22.51 15.25 10.61
N ALA A 251 22.29 16.42 9.99
CA ALA A 251 23.36 17.39 9.75
C ALA A 251 23.85 17.99 11.08
N VAL A 252 22.92 18.38 11.96
CA VAL A 252 23.25 18.88 13.32
C VAL A 252 24.01 17.84 14.12
N ALA A 253 23.55 16.58 14.15
CA ALA A 253 24.24 15.49 14.85
C ALA A 253 25.66 15.24 14.32
N SER A 254 25.84 15.19 12.98
CA SER A 254 27.16 14.98 12.37
C SER A 254 28.13 16.15 12.55
N ILE A 255 27.64 17.38 12.78
CA ILE A 255 28.48 18.52 13.19
C ILE A 255 29.01 18.26 14.61
N GLN A 256 28.15 17.84 15.54
CA GLN A 256 28.52 17.51 16.93
C GLN A 256 29.48 16.31 17.01
N ASP A 257 29.22 15.24 16.26
CA ASP A 257 30.10 14.07 16.20
C ASP A 257 31.47 14.40 15.59
N LYS A 258 31.53 15.31 14.61
CA LYS A 258 32.78 15.77 14.01
C LYS A 258 33.59 16.64 14.98
N GLU A 259 32.94 17.52 15.76
CA GLU A 259 33.56 18.28 16.85
C GLU A 259 34.18 17.32 17.90
N ALA A 260 33.41 16.31 18.33
CA ALA A 260 33.86 15.30 19.27
C ALA A 260 35.04 14.43 18.77
N LEU A 261 35.09 14.13 17.46
CA LEU A 261 36.12 13.29 16.85
C LEU A 261 37.42 14.06 16.55
N VAL A 262 37.33 15.31 16.07
CA VAL A 262 38.50 16.14 15.71
C VAL A 262 39.24 16.63 16.96
N GLY A 263 38.53 16.97 18.04
CA GLY A 263 39.13 17.31 19.34
C GLY A 263 39.90 16.17 20.03
N GLY A 264 39.82 14.93 19.51
CA GLY A 264 40.59 13.78 20.00
C GLY A 264 42.05 13.71 19.49
N GLY A 265 42.40 14.53 18.49
CA GLY A 265 43.50 14.29 17.56
C GLY A 265 44.90 14.78 17.93
N ASN A 266 45.24 15.09 19.19
CA ASN A 266 46.65 15.38 19.54
C ASN A 266 47.03 14.94 20.97
N ARG A 267 47.77 13.83 21.08
CA ARG A 267 48.43 13.40 22.33
C ARG A 267 49.87 12.98 22.08
N LYS A 268 50.78 13.95 22.13
CA LYS A 268 52.17 13.73 22.53
C LYS A 268 52.57 14.69 23.64
N ALA A 269 53.37 14.17 24.56
CA ALA A 269 54.18 14.84 25.56
C ALA A 269 53.52 15.48 26.82
N SER A 270 54.13 15.05 27.93
CA SER A 270 54.28 15.73 29.23
C SER A 270 53.24 15.45 30.31
N GLY A 271 53.75 15.14 31.51
CA GLY A 271 52.97 14.86 32.69
C GLY A 271 53.11 15.96 33.73
N ALA A 272 52.00 16.30 34.38
CA ALA A 272 51.94 16.97 35.66
C ALA A 272 50.63 16.58 36.36
N ARG A 273 50.63 16.50 37.70
CA ARG A 273 49.43 16.22 38.50
C ARG A 273 48.70 17.53 38.78
N ALA A 274 47.42 17.67 38.41
CA ALA A 274 46.54 18.70 38.97
C ALA A 274 45.05 18.39 38.73
N GLY A 275 44.22 18.58 39.76
CA GLY A 275 42.79 18.89 39.65
C GLY A 275 41.82 17.78 39.21
N ARG A 276 40.72 17.61 39.95
CA ARG A 276 39.48 17.09 39.36
C ARG A 276 38.87 18.19 38.50
N VAL A 277 39.17 18.17 37.21
CA VAL A 277 38.54 19.07 36.23
C VAL A 277 37.09 18.61 36.01
N LEU A 278 36.13 19.47 36.39
CA LEU A 278 34.70 19.23 36.24
C LEU A 278 34.29 19.46 34.78
N GLY A 279 34.35 18.39 33.99
CA GLY A 279 34.00 18.41 32.57
C GLY A 279 35.13 18.95 31.68
N LYS A 280 35.19 18.48 30.43
CA LYS A 280 36.00 19.13 29.40
C LYS A 280 35.12 20.17 28.71
N GLU A 281 35.61 21.39 28.57
CA GLU A 281 34.95 22.44 27.79
C GLU A 281 34.84 22.01 26.32
N THR A 282 33.67 22.26 25.73
CA THR A 282 33.41 22.06 24.29
C THR A 282 34.19 23.08 23.46
N GLU A 283 34.52 22.78 22.20
CA GLU A 283 35.34 23.70 21.38
C GLU A 283 34.65 25.05 21.21
N ARG A 284 33.31 25.06 21.06
CA ARG A 284 32.49 26.28 21.07
C ARG A 284 32.60 27.15 22.33
N THR A 285 32.82 26.60 23.53
CA THR A 285 32.92 27.39 24.78
C THR A 285 34.35 27.67 25.18
N ARG A 286 35.32 26.92 24.67
CA ARG A 286 36.74 27.00 25.01
C ARG A 286 37.44 28.25 24.49
N GLU A 287 36.94 28.84 23.40
CA GLU A 287 37.49 30.08 22.80
C GLU A 287 36.72 31.35 23.22
N LEU A 288 35.67 31.21 24.03
CA LEU A 288 34.80 32.31 24.44
C LEU A 288 35.09 32.75 25.88
N ASP A 289 35.10 34.06 26.11
CA ASP A 289 34.99 34.64 27.45
C ASP A 289 33.62 34.29 28.06
N ASN A 290 33.47 34.46 29.38
CA ASN A 290 32.24 34.24 30.13
C ASN A 290 31.02 34.97 29.52
N GLU A 291 31.21 36.19 28.99
CA GLU A 291 30.15 36.89 28.24
C GLU A 291 29.78 36.15 26.94
N GLY A 292 30.76 35.66 26.19
CA GLY A 292 30.56 34.86 24.99
C GLY A 292 29.90 33.51 25.26
N VAL A 293 30.28 32.82 26.35
CA VAL A 293 29.62 31.58 26.82
C VAL A 293 28.16 31.85 27.18
N LEU A 294 27.87 32.96 27.86
CA LEU A 294 26.51 33.36 28.23
C LEU A 294 25.69 33.76 26.99
N GLN A 295 26.31 34.39 26.00
CA GLN A 295 25.68 34.69 24.71
C GLN A 295 25.37 33.41 23.91
N LEU A 296 26.32 32.47 23.83
CA LEU A 296 26.12 31.15 23.22
C LEU A 296 25.02 30.36 23.93
N GLN A 297 24.95 30.42 25.26
CA GLN A 297 23.88 29.78 26.03
C GLN A 297 22.51 30.38 25.67
N ARG A 298 22.38 31.72 25.60
CA ARG A 298 21.15 32.37 25.15
C ARG A 298 20.75 31.95 23.74
N GLN A 299 21.69 31.95 22.81
CA GLN A 299 21.46 31.54 21.43
C GLN A 299 21.04 30.06 21.35
N THR A 300 21.63 29.19 22.17
CA THR A 300 21.26 27.77 22.27
C THR A 300 19.85 27.59 22.84
N MET A 301 19.44 28.38 23.85
CA MET A 301 18.07 28.35 24.37
C MET A 301 17.06 28.86 23.34
N GLU A 302 17.39 29.92 22.59
CA GLU A 302 16.55 30.44 21.51
C GLU A 302 16.38 29.42 20.37
N GLU A 303 17.45 28.73 19.97
CA GLU A 303 17.41 27.64 18.99
C GLU A 303 16.59 26.43 19.48
N GLN A 304 16.65 26.13 20.80
CA GLN A 304 15.81 25.12 21.44
C GLN A 304 14.33 25.52 21.46
N ASP A 305 14.00 26.76 21.84
CA ASP A 305 12.61 27.27 21.85
C ASP A 305 11.98 27.21 20.45
N LEU A 306 12.73 27.59 19.40
CA LEU A 306 12.31 27.44 18.01
C LEU A 306 11.99 25.97 17.64
N SER A 307 12.81 25.03 18.11
CA SER A 307 12.58 23.59 17.87
C SER A 307 11.34 23.06 18.61
N VAL A 308 11.09 23.55 19.84
CA VAL A 308 9.89 23.22 20.63
C VAL A 308 8.62 23.74 19.94
N ASP A 309 8.69 24.93 19.34
CA ASP A 309 7.57 25.50 18.60
C ASP A 309 7.29 24.79 17.26
N GLU A 310 8.30 24.17 16.63
CA GLU A 310 8.11 23.23 15.51
C GLU A 310 7.45 21.92 15.98
N LEU A 311 7.94 21.31 17.06
CA LEU A 311 7.34 20.11 17.67
C LEU A 311 5.87 20.35 18.05
N ARG A 312 5.55 21.52 18.62
CA ARG A 312 4.18 21.94 18.92
C ARG A 312 3.28 21.96 17.69
N LYS A 313 3.78 22.45 16.54
CA LYS A 313 3.06 22.44 15.25
C LYS A 313 2.86 21.01 14.72
N ILE A 314 3.82 20.11 14.94
CA ILE A 314 3.71 18.68 14.58
C ILE A 314 2.64 17.99 15.44
N VAL A 315 2.71 18.14 16.77
CA VAL A 315 1.75 17.55 17.72
C VAL A 315 0.33 18.08 17.51
N ALA A 316 0.17 19.37 17.17
CA ALA A 316 -1.14 19.94 16.82
C ALA A 316 -1.75 19.26 15.60
N ARG A 317 -0.98 19.08 14.51
CA ARG A 317 -1.43 18.34 13.31
C ARG A 317 -1.67 16.85 13.61
N GLN A 318 -0.84 16.23 14.44
CA GLN A 318 -1.01 14.82 14.83
C GLN A 318 -2.32 14.61 15.61
N LYS A 319 -2.68 15.54 16.50
CA LYS A 319 -3.97 15.54 17.21
C LYS A 319 -5.14 15.68 16.24
N GLU A 320 -5.07 16.61 15.29
CA GLU A 320 -6.09 16.83 14.26
C GLU A 320 -6.29 15.57 13.38
N LEU A 321 -5.19 14.97 12.91
CA LEU A 321 -5.20 13.71 12.18
C LEU A 321 -5.79 12.56 13.01
N GLY A 322 -5.45 12.46 14.30
CA GLY A 322 -6.00 11.45 15.21
C GLY A 322 -7.51 11.55 15.40
N ILE A 323 -8.04 12.77 15.51
CA ILE A 323 -9.49 13.03 15.58
C ILE A 323 -10.16 12.63 14.26
N ALA A 324 -9.59 13.01 13.11
CA ALA A 324 -10.13 12.65 11.80
C ALA A 324 -10.15 11.12 11.55
N ILE A 325 -9.09 10.40 11.97
CA ILE A 325 -9.03 8.94 11.89
C ILE A 325 -10.10 8.29 12.78
N ASN A 326 -10.26 8.76 14.02
CA ASN A 326 -11.27 8.23 14.94
C ASN A 326 -12.70 8.43 14.39
N ALA A 327 -13.02 9.61 13.85
CA ALA A 327 -14.31 9.87 13.21
C ALA A 327 -14.57 8.98 11.97
N GLU A 328 -13.57 8.80 11.10
CA GLU A 328 -13.68 7.89 9.95
C GLU A 328 -13.84 6.42 10.39
N LEU A 329 -13.15 5.98 11.44
CA LEU A 329 -13.32 4.64 12.01
C LEU A 329 -14.72 4.45 12.63
N GLU A 330 -15.29 5.47 13.28
CA GLU A 330 -16.66 5.42 13.80
C GLU A 330 -17.68 5.23 12.65
N ILE A 331 -17.55 6.02 11.58
CA ILE A 331 -18.37 5.90 10.36
C ILE A 331 -18.20 4.52 9.71
N GLN A 332 -16.98 3.99 9.62
CA GLN A 332 -16.73 2.66 9.06
C GLN A 332 -17.31 1.54 9.94
N ASN A 333 -17.29 1.67 11.27
CA ASN A 333 -17.96 0.73 12.17
C ASN A 333 -19.48 0.77 12.01
N GLU A 334 -20.08 1.93 11.77
CA GLU A 334 -21.51 2.06 11.45
C GLU A 334 -21.84 1.41 10.10
N LEU A 335 -21.04 1.66 9.06
CA LEU A 335 -21.20 1.05 7.74
C LEU A 335 -21.06 -0.48 7.77
N LEU A 336 -20.13 -1.01 8.57
CA LEU A 336 -19.94 -2.45 8.75
C LEU A 336 -21.15 -3.10 9.42
N LYS A 337 -21.77 -2.45 10.43
CA LYS A 337 -23.02 -2.95 11.04
C LYS A 337 -24.16 -3.04 10.03
N LEU A 338 -24.38 -1.99 9.24
CA LEU A 338 -25.40 -1.99 8.18
C LEU A 338 -25.13 -3.10 7.14
N THR A 339 -23.86 -3.32 6.80
CA THR A 339 -23.45 -4.38 5.86
C THR A 339 -23.71 -5.78 6.43
N ASP A 340 -23.48 -5.97 7.74
CA ASP A 340 -23.76 -7.22 8.45
C ASP A 340 -25.27 -7.49 8.51
N GLU A 341 -26.08 -6.50 8.86
CA GLU A 341 -27.55 -6.58 8.86
C GLU A 341 -28.14 -6.96 7.48
N ASP A 342 -27.61 -6.39 6.39
CA ASP A 342 -28.01 -6.72 5.03
C ASP A 342 -27.50 -8.10 4.58
N ALA A 343 -26.29 -8.51 4.97
CA ALA A 343 -25.77 -9.86 4.72
C ALA A 343 -26.65 -10.92 5.41
N ASP A 344 -27.03 -10.66 6.66
CA ASP A 344 -27.91 -11.49 7.48
C ASP A 344 -29.33 -11.56 6.87
N ARG A 345 -29.82 -10.44 6.30
CA ARG A 345 -31.07 -10.38 5.54
C ARG A 345 -31.01 -11.15 4.21
N LEU A 346 -29.87 -11.13 3.52
CA LEU A 346 -29.63 -11.91 2.31
C LEU A 346 -29.54 -13.41 2.62
N GLN A 347 -28.83 -13.79 3.68
CA GLN A 347 -28.75 -15.18 4.15
C GLN A 347 -30.15 -15.74 4.45
N ARG A 348 -30.98 -15.00 5.20
CA ARG A 348 -32.40 -15.37 5.45
C ARG A 348 -33.20 -15.58 4.16
N LYS A 349 -32.99 -14.74 3.12
CA LYS A 349 -33.64 -14.90 1.81
C LYS A 349 -33.13 -16.14 1.06
N VAL A 350 -31.82 -16.39 1.07
CA VAL A 350 -31.20 -17.58 0.46
C VAL A 350 -31.71 -18.86 1.11
N ASP A 351 -31.81 -18.91 2.44
CA ASP A 351 -32.35 -20.06 3.17
C ASP A 351 -33.82 -20.34 2.86
N ILE A 352 -34.63 -19.29 2.67
CA ILE A 352 -36.03 -19.42 2.19
C ILE A 352 -36.05 -19.94 0.75
N GLY A 353 -35.16 -19.44 -0.12
CA GLY A 353 -35.00 -19.93 -1.49
C GLY A 353 -34.65 -21.42 -1.52
N LYS A 354 -33.65 -21.84 -0.74
CA LYS A 354 -33.24 -23.23 -0.61
C LYS A 354 -34.39 -24.12 -0.13
N LYS A 355 -35.09 -23.74 0.94
CA LYS A 355 -36.30 -24.44 1.44
C LYS A 355 -37.46 -24.53 0.44
N ARG A 356 -37.48 -23.69 -0.61
CA ARG A 356 -38.45 -23.79 -1.72
C ARG A 356 -37.96 -24.74 -2.82
N VAL A 357 -36.67 -24.71 -3.13
CA VAL A 357 -36.04 -25.67 -4.07
C VAL A 357 -36.13 -27.10 -3.53
N ASP A 358 -35.80 -27.31 -2.25
CA ASP A 358 -35.90 -28.59 -1.53
C ASP A 358 -37.35 -29.12 -1.37
N LYS A 359 -38.36 -28.37 -1.85
CA LYS A 359 -39.78 -28.78 -1.91
C LYS A 359 -40.29 -29.03 -3.34
N ILE A 360 -39.46 -28.75 -4.34
CA ILE A 360 -39.79 -28.86 -5.78
C ILE A 360 -38.96 -29.98 -6.41
N SER A 361 -37.78 -30.28 -5.87
CA SER A 361 -37.09 -31.58 -6.02
C SER A 361 -37.65 -32.63 -5.06
#